data_AF-A0A7S1A8N5-F1
#
_entry.id   AF-A0A7S1A8N5-F1
#
_cell.length_a   1.000
_cell.length_b   1.000
_cell.length_c   1.000
_cell.angle_alpha   90.00
_cell.angle_beta   90.00
_cell.angle_gamma   90.00
#
_symmetry.space_group_name_H-M   'P 1'
#
loop_
_entity.id
_entity.type
_entity.pdbx_description
1 polymer ?
#
loop_
_entity_poly.entity_id
_entity_poly.type
_entity_poly.pdbx_seq_one_letter_code
_entity_poly.pdbx_strand_id
1 'polypeptide(L)'
;FIASMMLAALNIFAGIFVNDAIELCQQDRDTMLQAQNKKNQAMEKELMELFAEFDADKSGSLTCDEFTDAFKKEEVQARFRHLGVDFKDTQSLFEMLDISTNEELDIKEFSSVCLRAKELTRPVDLQSFIQQNRRVIDQVRRGMTDLEGHIEKIGLKVDSVLKLK
;
A
#
# COMPACT_ATOMS: atom_id res chain seq x y z
N PHE A 1 36.88 -49.36 -0.92
CA PHE A 1 37.42 -48.43 -1.94
C PHE A 1 36.35 -48.00 -2.94
N ILE A 2 35.79 -48.93 -3.74
CA ILE A 2 34.79 -48.62 -4.79
C ILE A 2 33.53 -47.90 -4.26
N ALA A 3 32.94 -48.36 -3.15
CA ALA A 3 31.76 -47.74 -2.56
C ALA A 3 32.00 -46.29 -2.08
N SER A 4 33.20 -46.00 -1.56
CA SER A 4 33.57 -44.64 -1.12
C SER A 4 33.72 -43.69 -2.31
N MET A 5 34.32 -44.17 -3.41
CA MET A 5 34.43 -43.40 -4.65
C MET A 5 33.06 -43.13 -5.28
N MET A 6 32.15 -44.10 -5.25
CA MET A 6 30.78 -43.93 -5.75
C MET A 6 29.97 -42.93 -4.90
N LEU A 7 30.13 -42.96 -3.57
CA LEU A 7 29.51 -41.98 -2.68
C LEU A 7 30.06 -40.57 -2.92
N ALA A 8 31.37 -40.43 -3.15
CA ALA A 8 31.98 -39.16 -3.50
C ALA A 8 31.44 -38.61 -4.83
N ALA A 9 31.33 -39.46 -5.86
CA ALA A 9 30.74 -39.08 -7.14
C ALA A 9 29.27 -38.64 -6.98
N LEU A 10 28.47 -39.40 -6.23
CA LEU A 10 27.07 -39.06 -5.98
C LEU A 10 26.91 -37.71 -5.27
N ASN A 11 27.78 -37.41 -4.30
CA ASN A 11 27.75 -36.13 -3.59
C ASN A 11 28.14 -34.96 -4.49
N ILE A 12 29.08 -35.16 -5.43
CA ILE A 12 29.44 -34.16 -6.43
C ILE A 12 28.24 -33.90 -7.35
N PHE A 13 27.59 -34.96 -7.85
CA PHE A 13 26.39 -34.81 -8.67
C PHE A 13 25.25 -34.10 -7.92
N ALA A 14 24.97 -34.52 -6.69
CA ALA A 14 23.97 -33.86 -5.84
C ALA A 14 24.30 -32.37 -5.63
N GLY A 15 25.58 -32.04 -5.44
CA GLY A 15 26.04 -30.65 -5.32
C GLY A 15 25.75 -29.82 -6.57
N ILE A 16 25.97 -30.38 -7.77
CA ILE A 16 25.66 -29.71 -9.05
C ILE A 16 24.16 -29.44 -9.16
N PHE A 17 23.32 -30.45 -8.94
CA PHE A 17 21.86 -30.28 -9.02
C PHE A 17 21.31 -29.29 -8.00
N VAL A 18 21.87 -29.27 -6.78
CA VAL A 18 21.48 -28.28 -5.77
C VAL A 18 21.90 -26.88 -6.19
N ASN A 19 23.09 -26.71 -6.77
CA ASN A 19 23.55 -25.42 -7.27
C ASN A 19 22.65 -24.91 -8.40
N ASP A 20 22.33 -25.75 -9.38
CA ASP A 20 21.42 -25.41 -10.48
C ASP A 20 20.02 -25.05 -9.96
N ALA A 21 19.50 -25.79 -8.97
CA ALA A 21 18.22 -25.49 -8.35
C ALA A 21 18.23 -24.15 -7.58
N ILE A 22 19.34 -23.81 -6.92
CA ILE A 22 19.50 -22.52 -6.23
C ILE A 22 19.59 -21.37 -7.25
N GLU A 23 20.33 -21.54 -8.34
CA GLU A 23 20.50 -20.53 -9.39
C GLU A 23 19.17 -20.22 -10.09
N LEU A 24 18.38 -21.24 -10.43
CA LEU A 24 17.01 -21.06 -10.97
C LEU A 24 16.11 -20.26 -10.01
N CYS A 25 16.18 -20.54 -8.71
CA CYS A 25 15.43 -19.79 -7.69
C CYS A 25 15.89 -18.34 -7.54
N GLN A 26 17.15 -18.03 -7.82
CA GLN A 26 17.68 -16.67 -7.77
C GLN A 26 17.28 -15.88 -9.02
N GLN A 27 17.43 -16.47 -10.20
CA GLN A 27 17.06 -15.86 -11.46
C GLN A 27 15.57 -15.48 -11.52
N ASP A 28 14.68 -16.31 -10.98
CA ASP A 28 13.25 -16.00 -10.94
C ASP A 28 12.95 -14.77 -10.07
N ARG A 29 13.61 -14.65 -8.90
CA ARG A 29 13.50 -13.46 -8.04
C ARG A 29 14.05 -12.21 -8.71
N ASP A 30 15.22 -12.28 -9.34
CA ASP A 30 15.82 -11.13 -10.02
C ASP A 30 14.99 -10.68 -11.23
N THR A 31 14.46 -11.63 -11.99
CA THR A 31 13.56 -11.35 -13.12
C THR A 31 12.27 -10.69 -12.63
N MET A 32 11.70 -11.16 -11.52
CA MET A 32 10.51 -10.57 -10.91
C MET A 32 10.77 -9.14 -10.40
N LEU A 33 11.90 -8.90 -9.73
CA LEU A 33 12.31 -7.57 -9.26
C LEU A 33 12.53 -6.60 -10.42
N GLN A 34 13.19 -7.04 -11.49
CA GLN A 34 13.38 -6.23 -12.69
C GLN A 34 12.06 -5.91 -13.39
N ALA A 35 11.13 -6.86 -13.46
CA ALA A 35 9.81 -6.63 -14.04
C ALA A 35 9.00 -5.60 -13.22
N GLN A 36 9.08 -5.66 -11.89
CA GLN A 36 8.48 -4.68 -10.99
C GLN A 36 9.07 -3.28 -11.21
N ASN A 37 10.40 -3.17 -11.24
CA ASN A 37 11.10 -1.90 -11.44
C ASN A 37 10.78 -1.28 -12.81
N LYS A 38 10.74 -2.08 -13.88
CA LYS A 38 10.35 -1.60 -15.22
C LYS A 38 8.92 -1.07 -15.25
N LYS A 39 7.98 -1.73 -14.56
CA LYS A 39 6.60 -1.25 -14.43
C LYS A 39 6.53 0.07 -13.66
N ASN A 40 7.27 0.18 -12.58
CA ASN A 40 7.32 1.41 -11.79
C ASN A 40 7.93 2.58 -12.58
N GLN A 41 9.01 2.34 -13.33
CA GLN A 41 9.64 3.34 -14.20
C GLN A 41 8.72 3.79 -15.34
N ALA A 42 8.00 2.84 -15.97
CA ALA A 42 7.04 3.18 -17.02
C ALA A 42 5.91 4.05 -16.48
N MET A 43 5.42 3.74 -15.27
CA MET A 43 4.42 4.56 -14.59
C MET A 43 4.94 5.94 -14.21
N GLU A 44 6.15 6.02 -13.64
CA GLU A 44 6.77 7.30 -13.28
C GLU A 44 6.90 8.20 -14.50
N LYS A 45 7.29 7.64 -15.65
CA LYS A 45 7.33 8.36 -16.92
C LYS A 45 5.95 8.83 -17.35
N GLU A 46 4.93 7.98 -17.27
CA GLU A 46 3.57 8.35 -17.64
C GLU A 46 3.00 9.47 -16.74
N LEU A 47 3.28 9.40 -15.43
CA LEU A 47 2.92 10.44 -14.47
C LEU A 47 3.67 11.75 -14.74
N MET A 48 4.95 11.69 -15.13
CA MET A 48 5.73 12.87 -15.51
C MET A 48 5.18 13.52 -16.78
N GLU A 49 4.73 12.73 -17.76
CA GLU A 49 4.06 13.24 -18.97
C GLU A 49 2.72 13.91 -18.62
N LEU A 50 1.92 13.31 -17.75
CA LEU A 50 0.67 13.90 -17.25
C LEU A 50 0.93 15.20 -16.48
N PHE A 51 1.94 15.23 -15.62
CA PHE A 51 2.32 16.42 -14.87
C PHE A 51 2.69 17.57 -15.82
N ALA A 52 3.51 17.31 -16.82
CA ALA A 52 3.89 18.30 -17.82
C ALA A 52 2.72 18.80 -18.69
N GLU A 53 1.63 18.03 -18.79
CA GLU A 53 0.40 18.43 -19.47
C GLU A 53 -0.50 19.31 -18.58
N PHE A 54 -0.40 19.16 -17.26
CA PHE A 54 -1.19 19.92 -16.29
C PHE A 54 -0.51 21.25 -15.93
N ASP A 55 0.83 21.24 -15.89
CA ASP A 55 1.69 22.39 -15.61
C ASP A 55 1.73 23.32 -16.84
N ALA A 56 0.67 24.11 -16.99
CA ALA A 56 0.47 25.00 -18.13
C ALA A 56 1.46 26.17 -18.13
N ASP A 57 1.84 26.63 -16.93
CA ASP A 57 2.76 27.74 -16.73
C ASP A 57 4.25 27.31 -16.69
N LYS A 58 4.52 26.00 -16.63
CA LYS A 58 5.86 25.40 -16.51
C LYS A 58 6.59 25.86 -15.26
N SER A 59 5.84 26.14 -14.19
CA SER A 59 6.37 26.50 -12.88
C SER A 59 7.14 25.34 -12.24
N GLY A 60 6.83 24.10 -12.64
CA GLY A 60 7.33 22.90 -11.99
C GLY A 60 6.53 22.49 -10.75
N SER A 61 5.43 23.19 -10.46
CA SER A 61 4.44 22.82 -9.46
C SER A 61 3.03 22.80 -10.08
N LEU A 62 2.11 22.06 -9.48
CA LEU A 62 0.70 22.08 -9.86
C LEU A 62 -0.10 22.78 -8.79
N THR A 63 -0.79 23.84 -9.19
CA THR A 63 -1.76 24.51 -8.32
C THR A 63 -3.08 23.73 -8.27
N CYS A 64 -3.88 24.00 -7.24
CA CYS A 64 -5.23 23.43 -7.10
C CYS A 64 -6.10 23.68 -8.35
N ASP A 65 -6.00 24.86 -8.95
CA ASP A 65 -6.82 25.24 -10.10
C ASP A 65 -6.39 24.48 -11.36
N GLU A 66 -5.08 24.38 -11.62
CA GLU A 66 -4.54 23.63 -12.76
C GLU A 66 -4.86 22.15 -12.66
N PHE A 67 -4.72 21.57 -11.46
CA PHE A 67 -5.07 20.18 -11.24
C PHE A 67 -6.59 19.95 -11.44
N THR A 68 -7.43 20.84 -10.92
CA THR A 68 -8.89 20.74 -11.06
C THR A 68 -9.31 20.83 -12.52
N ASP A 69 -8.73 21.76 -13.27
CA ASP A 69 -9.02 21.94 -14.70
C ASP A 69 -8.49 20.78 -15.55
N ALA A 70 -7.33 20.23 -15.21
CA ALA A 70 -6.82 19.01 -15.82
C ALA A 70 -7.75 17.81 -15.57
N PHE A 71 -8.24 17.65 -14.33
CA PHE A 71 -9.08 16.51 -13.94
C PHE A 71 -10.49 16.55 -14.52
N LYS A 72 -10.96 17.71 -15.00
CA LYS A 72 -12.21 17.83 -15.77
C LYS A 72 -12.15 17.13 -17.13
N LYS A 73 -10.96 16.87 -17.67
CA LYS A 73 -10.78 16.17 -18.95
C LYS A 73 -11.02 14.67 -18.78
N GLU A 74 -11.97 14.10 -19.52
CA GLU A 74 -12.28 12.66 -19.45
C GLU A 74 -11.07 11.79 -19.82
N GLU A 75 -10.21 12.26 -20.72
CA GLU A 75 -8.97 11.58 -21.11
C GLU A 75 -8.02 11.39 -19.91
N VAL A 76 -7.90 12.42 -19.07
CA VAL A 76 -7.07 12.38 -17.85
C VAL A 76 -7.64 11.37 -16.86
N GLN A 77 -8.96 11.39 -16.63
CA GLN A 77 -9.63 10.41 -15.76
C GLN A 77 -9.49 8.97 -16.28
N ALA A 78 -9.51 8.77 -17.59
CA ALA A 78 -9.28 7.46 -18.20
C ALA A 78 -7.84 6.98 -17.97
N ARG A 79 -6.84 7.88 -18.06
CA ARG A 79 -5.44 7.55 -17.78
C ARG A 79 -5.20 7.22 -16.31
N PHE A 80 -5.76 7.97 -15.37
CA PHE A 80 -5.69 7.62 -13.94
C PHE A 80 -6.32 6.25 -13.63
N ARG A 81 -7.48 5.94 -14.24
CA ARG A 81 -8.09 4.61 -14.14
C ARG A 81 -7.20 3.52 -14.73
N HIS A 82 -6.53 3.78 -15.85
CA HIS A 82 -5.55 2.87 -16.44
C HIS A 82 -4.34 2.61 -15.52
N LEU A 83 -3.88 3.65 -14.83
CA LEU A 83 -2.83 3.59 -13.81
C LEU A 83 -3.26 2.84 -12.53
N GLY A 84 -4.54 2.44 -12.45
CA GLY A 84 -5.09 1.68 -11.32
C GLY A 84 -5.55 2.57 -10.17
N VAL A 85 -5.78 3.85 -10.46
CA VAL A 85 -6.21 4.84 -9.48
C VAL A 85 -7.57 5.41 -9.89
N ASP A 86 -8.62 4.94 -9.23
CA ASP A 86 -9.99 5.37 -9.50
C ASP A 86 -10.42 6.40 -8.46
N PHE A 87 -10.42 7.66 -8.87
CA PHE A 87 -10.83 8.76 -8.02
C PHE A 87 -12.25 9.16 -8.37
N LYS A 88 -13.17 8.88 -7.43
CA LYS A 88 -14.58 9.27 -7.57
C LYS A 88 -14.82 10.75 -7.32
N ASP A 89 -13.90 11.40 -6.61
CA ASP A 89 -13.98 12.80 -6.24
C ASP A 89 -12.59 13.42 -6.30
N THR A 90 -12.46 14.51 -7.04
CA THR A 90 -11.25 15.34 -7.12
C THR A 90 -10.89 15.91 -5.75
N GLN A 91 -11.89 16.24 -4.92
CA GLN A 91 -11.68 16.84 -3.62
C GLN A 91 -10.99 15.87 -2.64
N SER A 92 -11.40 14.60 -2.64
CA SER A 92 -10.72 13.55 -1.85
C SER A 92 -9.28 13.32 -2.32
N LEU A 93 -9.02 13.54 -3.60
CA LEU A 93 -7.69 13.47 -4.20
C LEU A 93 -6.78 14.58 -3.66
N PHE A 94 -7.29 15.81 -3.62
CA PHE A 94 -6.60 16.96 -3.05
C PHE A 94 -6.27 16.78 -1.57
N GLU A 95 -7.22 16.26 -0.79
CA GLU A 95 -7.01 15.94 0.63
C GLU A 95 -5.96 14.83 0.82
N MET A 96 -5.93 13.83 -0.07
CA MET A 96 -4.90 12.79 -0.06
C MET A 96 -3.52 13.28 -0.49
N LEU A 97 -3.48 14.26 -1.39
CA LEU A 97 -2.26 14.88 -1.90
C LEU A 97 -1.73 15.99 -0.96
N ASP A 98 -2.46 16.33 0.11
CA ASP A 98 -2.13 17.40 1.08
C ASP A 98 -1.96 18.80 0.43
N ILE A 99 -2.59 19.01 -0.74
CA ILE A 99 -2.45 20.25 -1.52
C ILE A 99 -3.05 21.45 -0.77
N SER A 100 -3.98 21.22 0.17
CA SER A 100 -4.57 22.30 0.97
C SER A 100 -3.56 23.05 1.84
N THR A 101 -2.41 22.44 2.12
CA THR A 101 -1.45 22.93 3.12
C THR A 101 -0.28 23.68 2.48
N ASN A 102 0.07 23.34 1.25
CA ASN A 102 1.16 23.98 0.49
C ASN A 102 0.69 24.81 -0.72
N GLU A 103 -0.60 24.77 -1.10
CA GLU A 103 -1.21 25.40 -2.29
C GLU A 103 -0.61 24.99 -3.66
N GLU A 104 0.54 24.31 -3.64
CA GLU A 104 1.32 23.84 -4.78
C GLU A 104 1.80 22.41 -4.55
N LEU A 105 1.79 21.61 -5.62
CA LEU A 105 2.21 20.21 -5.62
C LEU A 105 3.43 20.02 -6.53
N ASP A 106 4.58 19.61 -5.97
CA ASP A 106 5.77 19.29 -6.78
C ASP A 106 5.60 17.94 -7.51
N ILE A 107 6.31 17.76 -8.62
CA ILE A 107 6.30 16.53 -9.42
C ILE A 107 6.70 15.29 -8.61
N LYS A 108 7.58 15.46 -7.62
CA LYS A 108 8.01 14.38 -6.73
C LYS A 108 6.90 13.97 -5.77
N GLU A 109 6.11 14.93 -5.30
CA GLU A 109 4.98 14.66 -4.42
C GLU A 109 3.84 14.02 -5.21
N PHE A 110 3.54 14.56 -6.39
CA PHE A 110 2.57 13.98 -7.32
C PHE A 110 2.86 12.51 -7.64
N SER A 111 4.08 12.21 -8.07
CA SER A 111 4.48 10.85 -8.44
C SER A 111 4.45 9.90 -7.23
N SER A 112 4.93 10.35 -6.08
CA SER A 112 4.92 9.58 -4.82
C SER A 112 3.50 9.22 -4.38
N VAL A 113 2.57 10.19 -4.40
CA VAL A 113 1.19 9.96 -3.98
C VAL A 113 0.45 9.07 -4.97
N CYS A 114 0.64 9.27 -6.29
CA CYS A 114 0.03 8.39 -7.30
C CYS A 114 0.52 6.95 -7.17
N LEU A 115 1.83 6.75 -6.92
CA LEU A 115 2.40 5.44 -6.68
C LEU A 115 1.81 4.81 -5.42
N ARG A 116 1.68 5.58 -4.33
CA ARG A 116 1.09 5.12 -3.06
C ARG A 116 -0.39 4.79 -3.20
N ALA A 117 -1.15 5.57 -3.95
CA ALA A 117 -2.56 5.33 -4.21
C ALA A 117 -2.78 3.99 -4.93
N LYS A 118 -1.89 3.62 -5.86
CA LYS A 118 -1.89 2.31 -6.49
C LYS A 118 -1.56 1.17 -5.51
N GLU A 119 -0.61 1.38 -4.61
CA GLU A 119 -0.28 0.34 -3.61
C GLU A 119 -1.47 0.05 -2.68
N LEU A 120 -2.29 1.07 -2.39
CA LEU A 120 -3.53 0.92 -1.61
C LEU A 120 -4.65 0.21 -2.39
N THR A 121 -4.63 0.21 -3.72
CA THR A 121 -5.60 -0.55 -4.55
C THR A 121 -5.23 -2.01 -4.74
N ARG A 122 -4.08 -2.48 -4.22
CA ARG A 122 -3.72 -3.90 -4.26
C ARG A 122 -4.69 -4.73 -3.41
N PRO A 123 -5.42 -5.68 -4.00
CA PRO A 123 -6.49 -6.42 -3.31
C PRO A 123 -5.98 -7.30 -2.15
N VAL A 124 -4.71 -7.72 -2.20
CA VAL A 124 -4.07 -8.50 -1.13
C VAL A 124 -3.86 -7.67 0.13
N ASP A 125 -3.43 -6.42 -0.03
CA ASP A 125 -3.20 -5.51 1.10
C ASP A 125 -4.54 -5.06 1.72
N LEU A 126 -5.56 -4.84 0.89
CA LEU A 126 -6.90 -4.49 1.37
C LEU A 126 -7.56 -5.60 2.19
N GLN A 127 -7.43 -6.87 1.79
CA GLN A 127 -8.00 -7.97 2.57
C GLN A 127 -7.31 -8.16 3.92
N SER A 128 -5.97 -8.08 3.95
CA SER A 128 -5.22 -8.19 5.21
C SER A 128 -5.56 -7.04 6.16
N PHE A 129 -5.71 -5.82 5.63
CA PHE A 129 -6.18 -4.66 6.38
C PHE A 129 -7.60 -4.86 6.93
N ILE A 130 -8.54 -5.33 6.12
CA ILE A 130 -9.92 -5.61 6.58
C ILE A 130 -9.92 -6.64 7.70
N GLN A 131 -9.10 -7.69 7.60
CA GLN A 131 -8.99 -8.70 8.66
C GLN A 131 -8.39 -8.13 9.95
N GLN A 132 -7.33 -7.33 9.84
CA GLN A 132 -6.75 -6.65 11.00
C GLN A 132 -7.76 -5.70 11.65
N ASN A 133 -8.47 -4.91 10.84
CA ASN A 133 -9.48 -3.98 11.32
C ASN A 133 -10.64 -4.72 12.03
N ARG A 134 -11.10 -5.85 11.49
CA ARG A 134 -12.08 -6.72 12.19
C ARG A 134 -11.57 -7.20 13.55
N ARG A 135 -10.31 -7.65 13.62
CA ARG A 135 -9.71 -8.09 14.91
C ARG A 135 -9.66 -6.95 15.92
N VAL A 136 -9.30 -5.75 15.47
CA VAL A 136 -9.29 -4.54 16.31
C VAL A 136 -10.70 -4.22 16.81
N ILE A 137 -11.70 -4.22 15.94
CA ILE A 137 -13.10 -4.00 16.32
C ILE A 137 -13.57 -5.03 17.36
N ASP A 138 -13.24 -6.31 17.18
CA ASP A 138 -13.61 -7.36 18.13
C ASP A 138 -12.88 -7.21 19.48
N GLN A 139 -11.63 -6.75 19.49
CA GLN A 139 -10.90 -6.44 20.71
C GLN A 139 -11.52 -5.25 21.46
N VAL A 140 -11.84 -4.17 20.74
CA VAL A 140 -12.49 -2.99 21.30
C VAL A 140 -13.85 -3.36 21.89
N ARG A 141 -14.66 -4.16 21.17
CA ARG A 141 -15.98 -4.59 21.64
C ARG A 141 -15.88 -5.43 22.91
N ARG A 142 -14.94 -6.38 22.97
CA ARG A 142 -14.71 -7.18 24.19
C ARG A 142 -14.26 -6.31 25.37
N GLY A 143 -13.36 -5.36 25.12
CA GLY A 143 -12.94 -4.39 26.13
C GLY A 143 -14.10 -3.56 26.66
N MET A 144 -15.01 -3.11 25.79
CA MET A 144 -16.21 -2.39 26.20
C MET A 144 -17.14 -3.25 27.08
N THR A 145 -17.41 -4.50 26.71
CA THR A 145 -18.26 -5.39 27.52
C THR A 145 -17.65 -5.69 28.90
N ASP A 146 -16.32 -5.85 28.97
CA ASP A 146 -15.63 -6.06 30.25
C ASP A 146 -15.65 -4.78 31.12
N LEU A 147 -15.57 -3.61 30.49
CA LEU A 147 -15.71 -2.32 31.17
C LEU A 147 -17.14 -2.13 31.73
N GLU A 148 -18.16 -2.47 30.95
CA GLU A 148 -19.57 -2.45 31.39
C GLU A 148 -19.78 -3.35 32.60
N GLY A 149 -19.24 -4.56 32.58
CA GLY A 149 -19.31 -5.49 33.72
C GLY A 149 -18.58 -4.99 34.97
N HIS A 150 -17.46 -4.27 34.82
CA HIS A 150 -16.79 -3.61 35.94
C HIS A 150 -17.59 -2.44 36.50
N ILE A 151 -18.21 -1.62 35.63
CA ILE A 151 -19.08 -0.51 36.05
C ILE A 151 -20.29 -1.02 36.82
N GLU A 152 -20.93 -2.10 36.37
CA GLU A 152 -22.09 -2.71 37.06
C GLU A 152 -21.70 -3.23 38.45
N LYS A 153 -20.55 -3.91 38.57
CA LYS A 153 -20.01 -4.37 39.87
C LYS A 153 -19.69 -3.22 40.81
N ILE A 154 -19.16 -2.10 40.31
CA ILE A 154 -18.89 -0.91 41.12
C ILE A 154 -20.22 -0.29 41.58
N GLY A 155 -21.22 -0.17 40.70
CA GLY A 155 -22.55 0.33 41.03
C GLY A 155 -23.20 -0.47 42.16
N LEU A 156 -23.18 -1.81 42.07
CA LEU A 156 -23.71 -2.68 43.12
C LEU A 156 -22.98 -2.54 44.46
N LYS A 157 -21.64 -2.37 44.44
CA LYS A 157 -20.87 -2.12 45.67
C LYS A 157 -21.23 -0.77 46.29
N VAL A 158 -21.38 0.27 45.48
CA VAL A 158 -21.77 1.61 45.95
C VAL A 158 -23.16 1.59 46.58
N ASP A 159 -24.14 0.91 45.95
CA ASP A 159 -25.49 0.75 46.50
C ASP A 159 -25.49 -0.03 47.83
N SER A 160 -24.65 -1.06 47.95
CA SER A 160 -24.53 -1.81 49.20
C SER A 160 -23.96 -0.98 50.36
N VAL A 161 -23.04 -0.05 50.07
CA VAL A 161 -22.46 0.87 51.05
C VAL A 161 -23.45 1.96 51.44
N LEU A 162 -24.27 2.44 50.50
CA LEU A 162 -25.32 3.44 50.75
C LEU A 162 -26.46 2.89 51.62
N LYS A 163 -26.79 1.59 51.52
CA LYS A 163 -27.81 0.94 52.37
C LYS A 163 -27.36 0.62 53.80
N LEU A 164 -26.08 0.77 54.10
CA LEU A 164 -25.48 0.51 55.42
C LEU A 164 -25.32 1.77 56.30
N LYS A 165 -25.73 2.94 55.79
CA LYS A 165 -25.84 4.20 56.55
C LYS A 165 -27.30 4.56 56.78
#